data_AF-A0A081B6A8-F1
#
_entry.id   AF-A0A081B6A8-F1
#
_cell.length_a   1.000
_cell.length_b   1.000
_cell.length_c   1.000
_cell.angle_alpha   90.00
_cell.angle_beta   90.00
_cell.angle_gamma   90.00
#
_symmetry.space_group_name_H-M   'P 1'
#
loop_
_entity.id
_entity.type
_entity.pdbx_description
1 polymer ?
#
loop_
_entity_poly.entity_id
_entity_poly.type
_entity_poly.pdbx_seq_one_letter_code
_entity_poly.pdbx_strand_id
1 'polypeptide(L)' 'MEKLYAHHCGRTEEEMHKAMERDKYFAPEEAKAFGLIDQVVAARPAP' A
#
# COMPACT_ATOMS: atom_id res chain seq x y z
N MET A 1 11.55 -8.01 4.94
CA MET A 1 10.63 -6.85 4.82
C MET A 1 9.32 -7.25 4.16
N GLU A 2 9.34 -8.08 3.11
CA GLU A 2 8.11 -8.46 2.36
C GLU A 2 7.03 -9.07 3.27
N LYS A 3 7.39 -9.93 4.22
CA LYS A 3 6.43 -10.52 5.20
C LYS A 3 5.63 -9.48 5.98
N LEU A 4 6.30 -8.41 6.42
CA LEU A 4 5.67 -7.35 7.18
C LEU A 4 4.69 -6.56 6.31
N TYR A 5 5.11 -6.20 5.09
CA TYR A 5 4.25 -5.52 4.12
C TYR A 5 3.05 -6.38 3.72
N ALA A 6 3.28 -7.67 3.43
CA ALA A 6 2.23 -8.63 3.09
C ALA A 6 1.15 -8.70 4.18
N HIS A 7 1.56 -8.81 5.46
CA HIS A 7 0.63 -8.81 6.59
C HIS A 7 -0.20 -7.53 6.70
N HIS A 8 0.43 -6.35 6.60
CA HIS A 8 -0.27 -5.08 6.78
C HIS A 8 -1.06 -4.62 5.56
N CYS A 9 -0.61 -4.96 4.35
CA CYS A 9 -1.30 -4.64 3.10
C CYS A 9 -2.39 -5.66 2.75
N GLY A 10 -2.54 -6.74 3.54
CA GLY A 10 -3.49 -7.82 3.26
C GLY A 10 -3.17 -8.58 1.97
N ARG A 11 -1.89 -8.69 1.62
CA ARG A 11 -1.41 -9.32 0.37
C ARG A 11 -0.54 -10.53 0.66
N THR A 12 -0.29 -11.32 -0.37
CA THR A 12 0.63 -12.46 -0.28
C THR A 12 2.10 -12.01 -0.36
N GLU A 13 3.01 -12.84 0.17
CA GLU A 13 4.45 -12.59 0.07
C GLU A 13 4.93 -12.55 -1.39
N GLU A 14 4.37 -13.38 -2.27
CA GLU A 14 4.70 -13.39 -3.70
C GLU A 14 4.30 -12.09 -4.42
N GLU A 15 3.11 -11.56 -4.13
CA GLU A 15 2.68 -10.27 -4.69
C GLU A 15 3.56 -9.13 -4.21
N MET A 16 3.96 -9.16 -2.93
CA MET A 16 4.88 -8.16 -2.39
C MET A 16 6.27 -8.27 -3.02
N HIS A 17 6.78 -9.47 -3.18
CA HIS A 17 8.07 -9.70 -3.82
C HIS A 17 8.11 -9.11 -5.24
N LYS A 18 7.09 -9.37 -6.06
CA LYS A 18 6.97 -8.78 -7.40
C LYS A 18 6.81 -7.26 -7.38
N ALA A 19 6.09 -6.71 -6.40
CA ALA A 19 5.90 -5.28 -6.27
C ALA A 19 7.17 -4.55 -5.78
N MET A 20 8.06 -5.25 -5.08
CA MET A 20 9.31 -4.72 -4.51
C MET A 20 10.55 -5.02 -5.35
N GLU A 21 10.46 -5.94 -6.34
CA GLU A 21 11.57 -6.32 -7.22
C GLU A 21 12.15 -5.10 -7.98
N ARG A 22 11.31 -4.11 -8.28
CA ARG A 22 11.67 -2.83 -8.88
C ARG A 22 10.89 -1.70 -8.25
N ASP A 23 11.39 -0.48 -8.39
CA ASP A 23 10.69 0.72 -7.94
C ASP A 23 9.30 0.80 -8.59
N LYS A 24 8.28 0.76 -7.74
CA LYS A 24 6.88 0.94 -8.13
C LYS A 24 6.33 2.17 -7.42
N TYR A 25 6.02 3.18 -8.21
CA TYR A 25 5.39 4.41 -7.73
C TYR A 25 3.88 4.24 -7.77
N PHE A 26 3.19 4.76 -6.75
CA PHE A 26 1.74 4.66 -6.62
C PHE A 26 1.13 6.06 -6.55
N ALA A 27 0.05 6.29 -7.28
CA ALA A 27 -0.85 7.39 -6.94
C ALA A 27 -1.53 7.10 -5.59
N PRO A 28 -2.03 8.12 -4.87
CA PRO A 28 -2.66 7.94 -3.56
C PRO A 28 -3.79 6.90 -3.55
N GLU A 29 -4.64 6.90 -4.57
CA GLU A 29 -5.75 5.93 -4.69
C GLU A 29 -5.25 4.51 -4.95
N GLU A 30 -4.18 4.37 -5.71
CA GLU A 30 -3.55 3.06 -5.96
C GLU A 30 -2.89 2.53 -4.70
N ALA A 31 -2.23 3.38 -3.92
CA ALA A 31 -1.63 3.01 -2.64
C ALA A 31 -2.69 2.53 -1.64
N LYS A 32 -3.86 3.19 -1.61
CA LYS A 32 -5.00 2.77 -0.81
C LYS A 32 -5.55 1.43 -1.26
N ALA A 33 -5.79 1.25 -2.56
CA ALA A 33 -6.26 -0.02 -3.12
C ALA A 33 -5.20 -1.15 -2.96
N PHE A 34 -3.92 -0.80 -2.88
CA PHE A 34 -2.85 -1.74 -2.63
C PHE A 34 -2.79 -2.20 -1.16
N GLY A 35 -3.37 -1.42 -0.24
CA GLY A 35 -3.35 -1.67 1.21
C GLY A 35 -2.22 -0.97 1.95
N LEU A 36 -1.50 -0.04 1.31
CA LEU A 36 -0.40 0.70 1.95
C LEU A 36 -0.90 1.77 2.93
N ILE A 37 -2.10 2.31 2.67
CA ILE A 37 -2.74 3.36 3.46
C ILE A 37 -4.25 3.11 3.52
N ASP A 38 -4.89 3.55 4.60
CA ASP A 38 -6.34 3.34 4.77
C ASP A 38 -7.19 4.43 4.09
N GLN A 39 -6.68 5.66 4.01
CA GLN A 39 -7.42 6.81 3.49
C GLN A 39 -6.53 7.82 2.77
N VAL A 40 -7.10 8.45 1.74
CA VAL A 40 -6.55 9.64 1.09
C VAL A 40 -7.39 10.83 1.54
N VAL A 41 -6.77 11.83 2.15
CA VAL A 41 -7.45 13.02 2.67
C VAL A 41 -6.99 14.26 1.91
N ALA A 42 -7.92 14.92 1.20
CA ALA A 42 -7.63 16.18 0.49
C ALA A 42 -7.65 17.40 1.42
N ALA A 43 -8.41 17.31 2.52
CA ALA A 43 -8.51 18.32 3.56
C ALA A 43 -8.69 17.60 4.91
N ARG A 44 -8.37 18.31 6.01
CA ARG A 44 -8.52 17.75 7.35
C ARG A 44 -10.00 17.37 7.59
N PRO A 45 -10.30 16.14 8.04
CA PRO A 45 -11.66 15.77 8.39
C PRO A 45 -12.16 16.71 9.50
N ALA A 46 -13.40 17.16 9.36
CA ALA A 46 -14.05 17.97 10.38
C ALA A 46 -14.10 17.19 11.70
N PRO A 47 -13.92 17.86 12.86
CA PRO A 47 -13.87 17.23 14.17
C PRO A 47 -15.18 16.55 14.55
#